data_AF-A0A9E3AQ50-F1
#
_entry.id   AF-A0A9E3AQ50-F1
#
_cell.length_a   1.000
_cell.length_b   1.000
_cell.length_c   1.000
_cell.angle_alpha   90.00
_cell.angle_beta   90.00
_cell.angle_gamma   90.00
#
_symmetry.space_group_name_H-M   'P 1'
#
loop_
_entity.id
_entity.type
_entity.pdbx_description
1 polymer ?
#
loop_
_entity_poly.entity_id
_entity_poly.type
_entity_poly.pdbx_seq_one_letter_code
_entity_poly.pdbx_strand_id
1 'polypeptide(L)'
;MNAMLFLAQRVTAAILAFLVVAHLSMIIAAEHAGLTADAVLSRTHHNLLLFGFYTLFVIAASIHAPIGLRNVIAEWSRWRGRSLDHA
;
A
#
# COMPACT_ATOMS: atom_id res chain seq x y z
N MET A 1 -8.81 19.63 -1.77
CA MET A 1 -8.30 18.51 -2.58
C MET A 1 -8.60 18.83 -4.04
N ASN A 2 -7.63 18.76 -4.95
CA ASN A 2 -7.88 18.99 -6.37
C ASN A 2 -8.44 17.69 -7.03
N ALA A 3 -8.99 17.80 -8.25
CA ALA A 3 -9.62 16.68 -8.94
C ALA A 3 -8.66 15.50 -9.20
N MET A 4 -7.38 15.78 -9.48
CA MET A 4 -6.37 14.75 -9.72
C MET A 4 -6.05 13.95 -8.45
N LEU A 5 -5.85 14.61 -7.31
CA LEU A 5 -5.59 13.94 -6.02
C LEU A 5 -6.79 13.12 -5.56
N PHE A 6 -8.01 13.62 -5.79
CA PHE A 6 -9.23 12.85 -5.52
C PHE A 6 -9.31 11.58 -6.36
N LEU A 7 -9.04 11.69 -7.66
CA LEU A 7 -9.02 10.53 -8.55
C LEU A 7 -7.92 9.54 -8.17
N ALA A 8 -6.70 10.04 -7.94
CA ALA A 8 -5.56 9.24 -7.49
C ALA A 8 -5.91 8.46 -6.23
N GLN A 9 -6.52 9.11 -5.22
CA GLN A 9 -6.94 8.46 -3.97
C GLN A 9 -7.91 7.30 -4.19
N ARG A 10 -8.90 7.46 -5.08
CA ARG A 10 -9.91 6.42 -5.34
C ARG A 10 -9.38 5.27 -6.17
N VAL A 11 -8.58 5.56 -7.19
CA VAL A 11 -7.98 4.53 -8.04
C VAL A 11 -7.00 3.69 -7.22
N THR A 12 -6.11 4.31 -6.44
CA THR A 12 -5.18 3.56 -5.60
C THR A 12 -5.90 2.82 -4.48
N ALA A 13 -6.98 3.36 -3.91
CA ALA A 13 -7.81 2.63 -2.96
C ALA A 13 -8.41 1.35 -3.56
N ALA A 14 -8.96 1.43 -4.78
CA ALA A 14 -9.55 0.27 -5.46
C ALA A 14 -8.48 -0.80 -5.77
N ILE A 15 -7.31 -0.38 -6.22
CA ILE A 15 -6.16 -1.27 -6.45
C ILE A 15 -5.74 -1.94 -5.13
N LEU A 16 -5.53 -1.15 -4.06
CA LEU A 16 -5.11 -1.64 -2.76
C LEU A 16 -6.12 -2.58 -2.12
N ALA A 17 -7.43 -2.36 -2.30
CA ALA A 17 -8.46 -3.25 -1.79
C ALA A 17 -8.26 -4.69 -2.28
N PHE A 18 -7.92 -4.88 -3.56
CA PHE A 18 -7.61 -6.20 -4.10
C PHE A 18 -6.23 -6.69 -3.65
N LEU A 19 -5.21 -5.83 -3.75
CA LEU A 19 -3.83 -6.23 -3.45
C LEU A 19 -3.64 -6.59 -1.97
N VAL A 20 -4.32 -5.93 -1.03
CA VAL A 20 -4.24 -6.25 0.40
C VAL A 20 -4.81 -7.63 0.69
N VAL A 21 -5.92 -8.01 0.05
CA VAL A 21 -6.47 -9.36 0.18
C VAL A 21 -5.47 -10.39 -0.34
N ALA A 22 -4.93 -10.19 -1.54
CA ALA A 22 -3.92 -11.08 -2.11
C ALA A 22 -2.66 -11.15 -1.25
N HIS A 23 -2.19 -10.01 -0.72
CA HIS A 23 -1.03 -9.94 0.16
C HIS A 23 -1.24 -10.75 1.45
N LEU A 24 -2.40 -10.59 2.09
CA LEU A 24 -2.74 -11.32 3.30
C LEU A 24 -2.86 -12.82 3.03
N SER A 25 -3.49 -13.22 1.91
CA SER A 25 -3.55 -14.63 1.50
C SER A 25 -2.15 -15.23 1.30
N MET A 26 -1.22 -14.48 0.70
CA MET A 26 0.17 -14.93 0.54
C MET A 26 0.89 -15.09 1.88
N ILE A 27 0.68 -14.17 2.84
CA ILE A 27 1.26 -14.27 4.18
C ILE A 27 0.75 -15.53 4.89
N ILE A 28 -0.56 -15.75 4.89
CA ILE A 28 -1.18 -16.92 5.53
C ILE A 28 -0.66 -18.22 4.89
N ALA A 29 -0.59 -18.28 3.55
CA ALA A 29 -0.06 -19.45 2.85
C ALA A 29 1.42 -19.70 3.15
N ALA A 30 2.23 -18.64 3.25
CA ALA A 30 3.65 -18.75 3.57
C ALA A 30 3.88 -19.22 5.01
N GLU A 31 3.07 -18.75 5.95
CA GLU A 31 3.09 -19.19 7.35
C GLU A 31 2.79 -20.69 7.47
N HIS A 32 1.71 -21.17 6.84
CA HIS A 32 1.36 -22.59 6.82
C HIS A 32 2.42 -23.46 6.14
N ALA A 33 3.16 -22.92 5.17
CA ALA A 33 4.23 -23.62 4.46
C ALA A 33 5.61 -23.47 5.14
N GLY A 34 5.70 -22.80 6.30
CA GLY A 34 6.93 -22.57 7.06
C GLY A 34 7.78 -21.39 6.56
N LEU A 35 8.44 -20.71 7.52
CA LEU A 35 9.21 -19.47 7.32
C LEU A 35 10.72 -19.65 7.48
N THR A 36 11.27 -20.83 7.18
CA THR A 36 12.72 -21.05 7.19
C THR A 36 13.39 -20.20 6.12
N ALA A 37 14.67 -19.85 6.32
CA ALA A 37 15.42 -19.01 5.37
C ALA A 37 15.41 -19.58 3.94
N ASP A 38 15.64 -20.89 3.79
CA ASP A 38 15.58 -21.58 2.49
C ASP A 38 14.18 -21.54 1.86
N ALA A 39 13.12 -21.71 2.66
CA ALA A 39 11.74 -21.66 2.19
C ALA A 39 11.34 -20.24 1.75
N VAL A 40 11.80 -19.21 2.46
CA VAL A 40 11.59 -17.81 2.05
C VAL A 40 12.39 -17.49 0.79
N LEU A 41 13.66 -17.89 0.73
CA LEU A 41 14.52 -17.60 -0.42
C LEU A 41 14.00 -18.32 -1.68
N SER A 42 13.60 -19.58 -1.59
CA SER A 42 13.04 -20.32 -2.74
C SER A 42 11.78 -19.67 -3.32
N ARG A 43 10.95 -18.99 -2.50
CA ARG A 43 9.74 -18.29 -2.95
C ARG A 43 10.00 -16.87 -3.45
N THR A 44 11.05 -16.21 -2.97
CA THR A 44 11.34 -14.79 -3.25
C THR A 44 12.43 -14.59 -4.30
N HIS A 45 13.43 -15.48 -4.36
CA HIS A 45 14.57 -15.38 -5.26
C HIS A 45 14.16 -15.55 -6.73
N HIS A 46 14.58 -14.61 -7.58
CA HIS A 46 14.23 -14.58 -9.02
C HIS A 46 12.73 -14.61 -9.33
N ASN A 47 11.87 -14.24 -8.36
CA ASN A 47 10.43 -14.24 -8.54
C ASN A 47 9.92 -12.90 -9.06
N LEU A 48 9.83 -12.78 -10.39
CA LEU A 48 9.35 -11.55 -11.06
C LEU A 48 7.89 -11.23 -10.76
N LEU A 49 7.05 -12.23 -10.51
CA LEU A 49 5.65 -12.02 -10.15
C LEU A 49 5.55 -11.34 -8.78
N LEU A 50 6.31 -11.83 -7.80
CA LEU A 50 6.37 -11.23 -6.48
C LEU A 50 6.95 -9.82 -6.53
N PHE A 51 8.00 -9.59 -7.32
CA PHE A 51 8.55 -8.27 -7.57
C PHE A 51 7.49 -7.31 -8.11
N GLY A 52 6.82 -7.65 -9.22
CA GLY A 52 5.79 -6.79 -9.83
C GLY A 52 4.62 -6.52 -8.89
N PHE A 53 4.19 -7.55 -8.13
CA PHE A 53 3.15 -7.41 -7.11
C PHE A 53 3.55 -6.36 -6.06
N TYR A 54 4.72 -6.49 -5.43
CA TYR A 54 5.15 -5.57 -4.39
C TYR A 54 5.47 -4.18 -4.94
N THR A 55 6.00 -4.06 -6.16
CA THR A 55 6.19 -2.76 -6.80
C THR A 55 4.87 -2.02 -6.95
N LEU A 56 3.85 -2.68 -7.51
CA LEU A 56 2.52 -2.08 -7.65
C LEU A 56 1.90 -1.76 -6.29
N PHE A 57 2.02 -2.67 -5.32
CA PHE A 57 1.51 -2.49 -3.96
C PHE A 57 2.12 -1.25 -3.31
N VAL A 58 3.45 -1.13 -3.32
CA VAL A 58 4.18 -0.02 -2.71
C VAL A 58 3.83 1.29 -3.40
N ILE A 59 3.83 1.35 -4.74
CA ILE A 59 3.45 2.57 -5.46
C ILE A 59 2.03 3.01 -5.10
N ALA A 60 1.06 2.09 -5.11
CA ALA A 60 -0.31 2.41 -4.76
C ALA A 60 -0.44 2.88 -3.30
N ALA A 61 0.23 2.19 -2.36
CA ALA A 61 0.23 2.53 -0.94
C ALA A 61 0.88 3.89 -0.66
N SER A 62 2.03 4.18 -1.29
CA SER A 62 2.76 5.45 -1.16
C SER A 62 1.98 6.64 -1.70
N ILE A 63 1.06 6.44 -2.64
CA ILE A 63 0.15 7.49 -3.12
C ILE A 63 -1.08 7.59 -2.20
N HIS A 64 -1.69 6.47 -1.84
CA HIS A 64 -2.94 6.44 -1.09
C HIS A 64 -2.80 6.94 0.36
N ALA A 65 -1.74 6.49 1.05
CA ALA A 65 -1.60 6.74 2.48
C ALA A 65 -1.41 8.24 2.81
N PRO A 66 -0.53 9.01 2.15
CA PRO A 66 -0.35 10.42 2.48
C PRO A 66 -1.59 11.27 2.17
N ILE A 67 -2.24 11.03 1.02
CA ILE A 67 -3.45 11.78 0.62
C ILE A 67 -4.59 11.53 1.62
N GLY A 68 -4.78 10.26 2.02
CA GLY A 68 -5.76 9.89 3.03
C GLY A 68 -5.44 10.48 4.40
N LEU A 69 -4.19 10.32 4.85
CA LEU A 69 -3.72 10.80 6.15
C LEU A 69 -3.88 12.32 6.30
N ARG A 70 -3.55 13.08 5.26
CA ARG A 70 -3.75 14.53 5.22
C ARG A 70 -5.21 14.92 5.53
N ASN A 71 -6.17 14.20 4.96
CA ASN A 71 -7.59 14.46 5.20
C ASN A 71 -7.99 14.11 6.64
N VAL A 72 -7.54 12.97 7.16
CA VAL A 72 -7.79 12.55 8.54
C VAL A 72 -7.23 13.57 9.53
N ILE A 73 -5.98 13.99 9.36
CA ILE A 73 -5.33 15.00 10.22
C ILE A 73 -6.10 16.32 10.17
N ALA A 74 -6.41 16.83 8.97
CA ALA A 74 -7.12 18.09 8.82
C ALA A 74 -8.50 18.07 9.49
N GLU A 75 -9.19 16.93 9.45
CA GLU A 75 -10.52 16.75 10.04
C GLU A 75 -10.46 16.59 11.57
N TRP A 76 -9.59 15.71 12.06
CA TRP A 76 -9.52 15.38 13.48
C TRP A 76 -8.86 16.47 14.33
N SER A 77 -7.86 17.18 13.79
CA SER A 77 -7.08 18.18 14.54
C SER A 77 -7.46 19.63 14.25
N ARG A 78 -8.37 19.88 13.29
CA ARG A 78 -8.65 21.20 12.69
C ARG A 78 -7.40 21.92 12.12
N TRP A 79 -6.27 21.22 11.97
CA TRP A 79 -5.03 21.78 11.43
C TRP A 79 -5.24 22.17 9.95
N ARG A 80 -4.81 23.38 9.57
CA ARG A 80 -4.97 23.97 8.22
C ARG A 80 -3.72 24.75 7.82
N GLY A 81 -3.51 24.91 6.51
CA GLY A 81 -2.45 25.75 5.94
C GLY A 81 -1.30 24.94 5.30
N ARG A 82 -0.30 25.66 4.76
CA ARG A 82 0.82 25.10 3.97
C ARG A 82 1.68 24.08 4.73
N SER A 83 1.74 24.16 6.06
CA SER A 83 2.49 23.18 6.86
C SER A 83 1.87 21.78 6.80
N LEU A 84 0.57 21.68 6.50
CA LEU A 84 -0.15 20.42 6.35
C LEU A 84 0.02 19.81 4.94
N ASP A 85 0.55 20.57 3.99
CA ASP A 85 0.84 20.08 2.64
C ASP A 85 2.21 19.37 2.56
N HIS A 86 3.01 19.47 3.64
CA HIS A 86 4.34 18.85 3.77
C HIS A 86 4.38 17.70 4.79
N ALA A 87 3.26 17.41 5.46
CA ALA A 87 3.08 16.31 6.40
C ALA A 87 2.52 15.07 5.67
#